data_AF-A0A0H2RIA2-F1
#
_entry.id   AF-A0A0H2RIA2-F1
#
_cell.length_a   1.000
_cell.length_b   1.000
_cell.length_c   1.000
_cell.angle_alpha   90.00
_cell.angle_beta   90.00
_cell.angle_gamma   90.00
#
_symmetry.space_group_name_H-M   'P 1'
#
loop_
_entity.id
_entity.type
_entity.pdbx_description
1 polymer ?
#
loop_
_entity_poly.entity_id
_entity_poly.type
_entity_poly.pdbx_seq_one_letter_code
_entity_poly.pdbx_strand_id
1 'polypeptide(L)'
;MTTPTLENLPMDVRDRLLCTLPDEESLKAAVLSCKALHEAYELHKKSINTEVFRNRLAEAKERLGRCRAQELGEKLGCIRRFGDGQVDDNGIIGVY
;
A
#
# COMPACT_ATOMS: atom_id res chain seq x y z
N MET A 1 23.45 -21.90 -21.86
CA MET A 1 22.31 -21.14 -21.31
C MET A 1 22.86 -20.29 -20.17
N THR A 2 23.06 -19.00 -20.38
CA THR A 2 23.48 -18.06 -19.33
C THR A 2 22.27 -17.72 -18.47
N THR A 3 22.39 -17.90 -17.17
CA THR A 3 21.36 -17.47 -16.22
C THR A 3 21.23 -15.94 -16.29
N PRO A 4 20.02 -15.38 -16.42
CA PRO A 4 19.84 -13.94 -16.38
C PRO A 4 20.19 -13.47 -14.96
N THR A 5 21.31 -12.77 -14.82
CA THR A 5 21.71 -12.10 -13.58
C THR A 5 21.29 -10.63 -13.63
N LEU A 6 21.04 -10.04 -12.45
CA LEU A 6 20.73 -8.61 -12.32
C LEU A 6 21.81 -7.72 -12.94
N GLU A 7 23.05 -8.19 -12.98
CA GLU A 7 24.21 -7.53 -13.58
C GLU A 7 24.16 -7.47 -15.12
N ASN A 8 23.40 -8.37 -15.76
CA ASN A 8 23.21 -8.39 -17.21
C ASN A 8 22.00 -7.55 -17.66
N LEU A 9 21.19 -7.04 -16.72
CA LEU A 9 20.07 -6.17 -17.06
C LEU A 9 20.56 -4.79 -17.50
N PRO A 10 19.90 -4.12 -18.46
CA PRO A 10 20.22 -2.75 -18.79
C PRO A 10 19.95 -1.80 -17.62
N MET A 11 20.67 -0.67 -17.61
CA MET A 11 20.65 0.30 -16.52
C MET A 11 19.23 0.81 -16.21
N ASP A 12 18.45 1.12 -17.24
CA ASP A 12 17.07 1.59 -17.12
C ASP A 12 16.15 0.60 -16.41
N VAL A 13 16.38 -0.70 -16.59
CA VAL A 13 15.58 -1.74 -15.93
C VAL A 13 15.95 -1.84 -14.46
N ARG A 14 17.23 -1.70 -14.11
CA ARG A 14 17.69 -1.67 -12.72
C ARG A 14 17.16 -0.44 -11.98
N ASP A 15 17.19 0.71 -12.64
CA ASP A 15 16.64 1.97 -12.11
C ASP A 15 15.14 1.83 -11.82
N ARG A 16 14.40 1.28 -12.78
CA ARG A 16 12.96 1.09 -12.63
C ARG A 16 12.61 0.09 -11.53
N LEU A 17 13.40 -0.97 -11.37
CA LEU A 17 13.27 -1.90 -10.25
C LEU A 17 13.41 -1.18 -8.91
N LEU A 18 14.44 -0.34 -8.75
CA LEU A 18 14.66 0.42 -7.52
C LEU A 18 13.53 1.43 -7.24
N CYS A 19 12.96 2.04 -8.29
CA CYS A 19 11.82 2.97 -8.16
C CYS A 19 10.52 2.27 -7.73
N THR A 20 10.37 0.96 -7.97
CA THR A 20 9.16 0.21 -7.57
C THR A 20 9.16 -0.27 -6.13
N LEU A 21 10.25 -0.04 -5.39
CA LEU A 21 10.34 -0.53 -4.02
C LEU A 21 9.38 0.23 -3.08
N PRO A 22 8.77 -0.48 -2.13
CA PRO A 22 7.71 0.09 -1.29
C PRO A 22 8.24 1.07 -0.22
N ASP A 23 9.48 0.88 0.21
CA ASP A 23 10.06 1.62 1.34
C ASP A 23 11.59 1.72 1.28
N GLU A 24 12.14 2.59 2.13
CA GLU A 24 13.58 2.85 2.21
C GLU A 24 14.41 1.66 2.72
N GLU A 25 13.83 0.76 3.53
CA GLU A 25 14.53 -0.42 4.03
C GLU A 25 14.73 -1.43 2.92
N SER A 26 13.66 -1.71 2.15
CA SER A 26 13.70 -2.51 0.94
C SER A 26 14.71 -1.96 -0.08
N LEU A 27 14.76 -0.64 -0.25
CA LEU A 27 15.73 0.03 -1.12
C LEU A 27 17.18 -0.20 -0.65
N LYS A 28 17.46 0.02 0.64
CA LYS A 28 18.79 -0.21 1.21
C LYS A 28 19.22 -1.67 1.06
N ALA A 29 18.33 -2.61 1.34
CA ALA A 29 18.62 -4.04 1.19
C ALA A 29 18.97 -4.40 -0.27
N ALA A 30 18.19 -3.91 -1.24
CA ALA A 30 18.45 -4.14 -2.66
C ALA A 30 19.81 -3.57 -3.10
N VAL A 31 20.11 -2.34 -2.71
CA VAL A 31 21.38 -1.65 -3.02
C VAL A 31 22.58 -2.35 -2.39
N LEU A 32 22.46 -2.86 -1.17
CA LEU A 32 23.54 -3.58 -0.48
C LEU A 32 23.74 -5.01 -1.03
N SER A 33 22.69 -5.61 -1.60
CA SER A 33 22.74 -6.99 -2.11
C SER A 33 23.50 -7.14 -3.43
N CYS A 34 23.59 -6.09 -4.23
CA CYS A 34 24.10 -6.19 -5.60
C CYS A 34 24.82 -4.90 -6.06
N LYS A 35 26.07 -5.06 -6.52
CA LYS A 35 26.88 -3.94 -7.02
C LYS A 35 26.22 -3.23 -8.21
N ALA A 36 25.63 -3.98 -9.14
CA ALA A 36 24.93 -3.44 -10.30
C ALA A 36 23.73 -2.56 -9.94
N LEU A 37 23.04 -2.87 -8.83
CA LEU A 37 21.96 -2.04 -8.28
C LEU A 37 22.50 -0.83 -7.54
N HIS A 38 23.62 -0.97 -6.83
CA HIS A 38 24.30 0.16 -6.20
C HIS A 38 24.76 1.21 -7.21
N GLU A 39 25.30 0.79 -8.36
CA GLU A 39 25.71 1.71 -9.43
C GLU A 39 24.51 2.45 -10.03
N ALA A 40 23.39 1.75 -10.28
CA ALA A 40 22.14 2.37 -10.72
C ALA A 40 21.59 3.36 -9.68
N TYR A 41 21.62 2.98 -8.41
CA TYR A 41 21.18 3.82 -7.31
C TYR A 41 21.99 5.12 -7.20
N GLU A 42 23.32 5.04 -7.25
CA GLU A 42 24.15 6.25 -7.10
C GLU A 42 24.00 7.22 -8.27
N LEU A 43 23.75 6.71 -9.49
CA LEU A 43 23.52 7.55 -10.66
C LEU A 43 22.20 8.33 -10.60
N HIS A 44 21.11 7.71 -10.14
CA HIS A 44 19.77 8.31 -10.13
C HIS A 44 19.15 8.42 -8.73
N LYS A 45 20.01 8.56 -7.71
CA LYS A 45 19.66 8.57 -6.28
C LYS A 45 18.48 9.44 -5.92
N LYS A 46 18.43 10.67 -6.45
CA LYS A 46 17.36 11.63 -6.15
C LYS A 46 16.02 11.18 -6.71
N SER A 47 16.01 10.66 -7.94
CA SER A 47 14.81 10.17 -8.61
C SER A 47 14.26 8.95 -7.87
N ILE A 48 15.11 7.97 -7.60
CA ILE A 48 14.76 6.73 -6.92
C ILE A 48 14.20 7.00 -5.51
N ASN A 49 14.87 7.83 -4.70
CA ASN A 49 14.37 8.15 -3.36
C ASN A 49 13.01 8.88 -3.41
N THR A 50 12.78 9.73 -4.41
CA THR A 50 11.51 10.44 -4.56
C THR A 50 10.37 9.47 -4.88
N GLU A 51 10.60 8.51 -5.77
CA GLU A 51 9.59 7.50 -6.12
C GLU A 51 9.33 6.54 -4.95
N VAL A 52 10.37 6.05 -4.27
CA VAL A 52 10.19 5.19 -3.08
C VAL A 52 9.41 5.92 -1.97
N PHE A 53 9.67 7.22 -1.78
CA PHE A 53 8.88 8.03 -0.85
C PHE A 53 7.40 8.15 -1.27
N ARG A 54 7.13 8.32 -2.57
CA ARG A 54 5.75 8.35 -3.10
C ARG A 54 5.04 7.01 -2.92
N ASN A 55 5.73 5.89 -3.15
CA ASN A 55 5.18 4.55 -2.95
C ASN A 55 4.78 4.35 -1.49
N ARG A 56 5.68 4.70 -0.56
CA ARG A 56 5.40 4.65 0.89
C ARG A 56 4.19 5.50 1.28
N LEU A 57 4.09 6.71 0.71
CA LEU A 57 2.97 7.61 0.98
C LEU A 57 1.64 7.07 0.42
N ALA A 58 1.67 6.47 -0.78
CA ALA A 58 0.51 5.85 -1.39
C ALA A 58 -0.01 4.68 -0.54
N GLU A 59 0.89 3.81 -0.08
CA GLU A 59 0.53 2.70 0.80
C GLU A 59 -0.05 3.22 2.13
N ALA A 60 0.59 4.21 2.75
CA ALA A 60 0.09 4.81 3.99
C ALA A 60 -1.31 5.42 3.82
N LYS A 61 -1.56 6.09 2.69
CA LYS A 61 -2.87 6.67 2.36
C LYS A 61 -3.93 5.58 2.16
N GLU A 62 -3.59 4.50 1.47
CA GLU A 62 -4.51 3.36 1.27
C GLU A 62 -4.87 2.70 2.61
N ARG A 63 -3.88 2.49 3.48
CA ARG A 63 -4.09 1.95 4.83
C ARG A 63 -4.99 2.85 5.68
N LEU A 64 -4.76 4.17 5.63
CA LEU A 64 -5.62 5.14 6.33
C LEU A 64 -7.05 5.14 5.77
N GLY A 65 -7.19 5.03 4.45
CA GLY A 65 -8.49 4.90 3.78
C GLY A 65 -9.25 3.65 4.23
N ARG A 66 -8.57 2.51 4.33
CA ARG A 66 -9.15 1.26 4.87
C ARG A 66 -9.59 1.42 6.33
N CYS A 67 -8.79 2.03 7.19
CA CYS A 67 -9.18 2.28 8.59
C CYS A 67 -10.43 3.17 8.68
N ARG A 68 -10.53 4.23 7.86
CA ARG A 68 -11.72 5.09 7.83
C ARG A 68 -12.96 4.36 7.31
N ALA A 69 -12.80 3.54 6.26
CA ALA A 69 -13.88 2.73 5.73
C ALA A 69 -14.37 1.70 6.77
N GLN A 70 -13.45 1.11 7.53
CA GLN A 70 -13.77 0.20 8.62
C GLN A 70 -14.55 0.91 9.75
N GLU A 71 -14.08 2.07 10.21
CA GLU A 71 -14.77 2.84 11.26
C GLU A 71 -16.18 3.26 10.83
N LEU A 72 -16.36 3.70 9.58
CA LEU A 72 -17.68 4.02 9.02
C LEU A 72 -18.56 2.77 8.90
N GLY A 73 -17.99 1.63 8.49
CA GLY A 73 -18.70 0.35 8.45
C GLY A 73 -19.18 -0.10 9.84
N GLU A 74 -18.35 0.06 10.87
CA GLU A 74 -18.72 -0.23 12.26
C GLU A 74 -19.80 0.73 12.78
N LYS A 75 -19.66 2.04 12.54
CA LYS A 75 -20.69 3.04 12.93
C LYS A 75 -22.03 2.81 12.22
N LEU A 76 -22.02 2.52 10.92
CA LEU A 76 -23.23 2.19 10.16
C LEU A 76 -23.81 0.83 10.58
N GLY A 77 -22.96 -0.14 10.90
CA GLY A 77 -23.38 -1.44 11.44
C GLY A 77 -24.09 -1.30 12.79
N CYS A 78 -23.64 -0.38 13.65
CA CYS A 78 -24.33 -0.04 14.89
C CYS A 78 -25.71 0.60 14.62
N ILE A 79 -25.79 1.56 13.69
CA ILE A 79 -27.08 2.20 13.32
C ILE A 79 -28.08 1.17 12.78
N ARG A 80 -27.63 0.20 11.96
CA ARG A 80 -28.50 -0.86 11.44
C ARG A 80 -29.09 -1.73 12.54
N ARG A 81 -28.36 -1.99 13.64
CA ARG A 81 -28.88 -2.78 14.78
C ARG A 81 -29.90 -2.04 15.63
N PHE A 82 -29.96 -0.71 15.57
CA PHE A 82 -31.00 0.08 16.25
C PHE A 82 -32.23 0.35 15.38
N GLY A 83 -32.15 0.10 14.06
CA GLY A 83 -33.23 0.32 13.10
C GLY A 83 -34.10 -0.90 12.79
N ASP A 84 -33.73 -2.09 13.28
CA ASP A 84 -34.56 -3.30 13.19
C ASP A 84 -35.60 -3.26 14.32
N GLY A 85 -36.51 -2.29 14.23
CA GLY A 85 -37.79 -2.37 14.91
C GLY A 85 -38.49 -3.62 14.40
N GLN A 86 -38.75 -4.56 15.30
CA GLN A 86 -39.55 -5.75 15.05
C GLN A 86 -40.95 -5.30 14.60
N VAL A 87 -41.19 -5.31 13.29
CA VAL A 87 -42.53 -5.13 12.73
C VAL A 87 -43.18 -6.50 12.75
N ASP A 88 -43.85 -6.83 13.86
CA ASP A 88 -44.79 -7.94 13.89
C ASP A 88 -45.98 -7.59 12.97
N ASP A 89 -46.44 -8.56 12.17
CA ASP A 89 -47.53 -8.51 11.18
C ASP A 89 -48.93 -8.14 11.76
N ASN A 90 -49.00 -7.49 12.93
CA ASN A 90 -50.24 -7.17 13.63
C ASN A 90 -50.40 -5.70 14.06
N GLY A 91 -49.64 -4.76 13.48
CA GLY A 91 -50.08 -3.36 13.36
C GLY A 91 -50.56 -2.64 14.62
N ILE A 92 -49.98 -2.91 15.80
CA ILE A 92 -50.22 -2.10 17.02
C ILE A 92 -48.87 -1.73 17.63
N ILE A 93 -48.53 -0.44 17.54
CA ILE A 93 -47.38 0.17 18.21
C ILE A 93 -47.79 0.40 19.67
N GLY A 94 -47.32 -0.47 20.57
CA GLY A 94 -47.42 -0.26 22.01
C GLY A 94 -46.33 0.70 22.49
N VAL A 95 -46.73 1.88 22.97
CA VAL A 95 -45.85 2.85 23.65
C VAL A 95 -45.94 2.57 25.15
N TYR A 96 -44.80 2.29 25.78
CA TYR A 96 -44.60 2.50 27.23
C TYR A 96 -43.43 3.45 27.43
#